data_AF-A0A183GNR3-F1
#
_entry.id   AF-A0A183GNR3-F1
#
_cell.length_a   1.000
_cell.length_b   1.000
_cell.length_c   1.000
_cell.angle_alpha   90.00
_cell.angle_beta   90.00
_cell.angle_gamma   90.00
#
_symmetry.space_group_name_H-M   'P 1'
#
loop_
_entity.id
_entity.type
_entity.pdbx_description
1 polymer ?
#
loop_
_entity_poly.entity_id
_entity_poly.type
_entity_poly.pdbx_seq_one_letter_code
_entity_poly.pdbx_strand_id
1 'polypeptide(L)'
;MARQRRALRTTDVFHVVIVMTAILVLIVVAHYIFFSETNTLFTLSDDDLDLPAKRRSPIRRSLNISIVVVVNDESNLEEYKFALDTVRCYALMHNYTLLIVSGHQYHRCRQRDTMFRRHCVVAEILRTTDWVLFIDADIGIVNPTR
;
A
#
# COMPACT_ATOMS: atom_id res chain seq x y z
N MET A 1 8.25 34.09 -59.44
CA MET A 1 8.07 33.60 -58.06
C MET A 1 9.19 32.62 -57.74
N ALA A 2 10.30 33.09 -57.14
CA ALA A 2 11.46 32.27 -56.83
C ALA A 2 11.29 31.61 -55.46
N ARG A 3 11.20 30.27 -55.44
CA ARG A 3 11.06 29.45 -54.25
C ARG A 3 12.45 29.21 -53.66
N GLN A 4 12.83 30.02 -52.69
CA GLN A 4 14.14 29.95 -52.03
C GLN A 4 14.16 28.73 -51.08
N ARG A 5 14.66 27.59 -51.57
CA ARG A 5 14.98 26.44 -50.70
C ARG A 5 16.25 26.77 -49.94
N ARG A 6 16.14 27.12 -48.65
CA ARG A 6 17.31 27.19 -47.74
C ARG A 6 17.90 25.79 -47.64
N ALA A 7 19.09 25.59 -48.23
CA ALA A 7 19.88 24.40 -48.00
C ALA A 7 20.33 24.40 -46.53
N LEU A 8 19.87 23.42 -45.77
CA LEU A 8 20.32 23.20 -44.39
C LEU A 8 21.83 22.92 -44.43
N ARG A 9 22.63 23.73 -43.73
CA ARG A 9 24.08 23.57 -43.69
C ARG A 9 24.38 22.24 -43.01
N THR A 10 25.27 21.42 -43.57
CA THR A 10 25.60 20.09 -43.03
C THR A 10 25.98 20.15 -41.55
N THR A 11 26.66 21.22 -41.11
CA THR A 11 26.97 21.51 -39.70
C THR A 11 25.73 21.63 -38.81
N ASP A 12 24.64 22.23 -39.30
CA ASP A 12 23.37 22.32 -38.55
C ASP A 12 22.73 20.94 -38.39
N VAL A 13 22.82 20.08 -39.42
CA VAL A 13 22.34 18.70 -39.35
C VAL A 13 23.12 17.90 -38.31
N PHE A 14 24.45 18.04 -38.29
CA PHE A 14 25.31 17.39 -37.28
C PHE A 14 24.98 17.87 -35.86
N HIS A 15 24.79 19.18 -35.65
CA HIS A 15 24.38 19.70 -34.35
C HIS A 15 23.01 19.18 -33.90
N VAL A 16 22.04 19.12 -34.82
CA VAL A 16 20.72 18.56 -34.51
C VAL A 16 20.82 17.08 -34.13
N VAL A 17 21.61 16.28 -34.84
CA VAL A 17 21.81 14.85 -34.51
C VAL A 17 22.49 14.68 -33.15
N ILE A 18 23.51 15.49 -32.84
CA ILE A 18 24.19 15.44 -31.53
C ILE A 18 23.24 15.82 -30.39
N VAL A 19 22.42 16.86 -30.57
CA VAL A 19 21.44 17.28 -29.56
C VAL A 19 20.37 16.20 -29.35
N MET A 20 19.84 15.63 -30.42
CA MET A 20 18.82 14.58 -30.33
C MET A 20 19.35 13.31 -29.68
N THR A 21 20.60 12.91 -29.98
CA THR A 21 21.24 11.76 -29.33
C THR A 21 21.50 12.02 -27.84
N ALA A 22 21.96 13.22 -27.47
CA ALA A 22 22.14 13.60 -26.07
C ALA A 22 20.82 13.58 -25.28
N ILE A 23 19.73 14.09 -25.85
CA ILE A 23 18.39 14.04 -25.24
C ILE A 23 17.93 12.60 -25.04
N LEU A 24 18.12 11.73 -26.04
CA LEU A 24 17.72 10.33 -25.96
C LEU A 24 18.50 9.59 -24.85
N VAL A 25 19.81 9.85 -24.72
CA VAL A 25 20.63 9.32 -23.62
C VAL A 25 20.12 9.81 -22.26
N LEU A 26 19.79 11.10 -22.12
CA LEU A 26 19.25 11.65 -20.87
C LEU A 26 17.91 10.99 -20.48
N ILE A 27 17.02 10.74 -21.43
CA ILE A 27 15.74 10.07 -21.19
C ILE A 27 15.97 8.63 -20.73
N VAL A 28 16.88 7.89 -21.37
CA VAL A 28 17.22 6.51 -20.97
C VAL A 28 17.83 6.47 -19.57
N VAL A 29 18.74 7.39 -19.25
CA VAL A 29 19.33 7.50 -17.90
C VAL A 29 18.28 7.85 -16.85
N ALA A 30 17.37 8.80 -17.14
CA ALA A 30 16.28 9.16 -16.23
C ALA A 30 15.35 7.98 -15.96
N HIS A 31 15.00 7.20 -17.01
CA HIS A 31 14.21 5.97 -16.85
C HIS A 31 14.96 4.90 -16.05
N TYR A 32 16.27 4.74 -16.27
CA TYR A 32 17.07 3.79 -15.50
C TYR A 32 17.14 4.18 -14.02
N ILE A 33 17.34 5.48 -13.70
CA ILE A 33 17.34 5.97 -12.31
C ILE A 33 15.97 5.79 -11.66
N PHE A 34 14.88 6.20 -12.32
CA PHE A 34 13.53 6.09 -11.78
C PHE A 34 13.09 4.62 -11.62
N PHE A 35 13.44 3.75 -12.56
CA PHE A 35 13.21 2.30 -12.46
C PHE A 35 14.12 1.65 -11.41
N SER A 36 15.34 2.14 -11.21
CA SER A 36 16.24 1.69 -10.15
C SER A 36 15.71 2.04 -8.76
N GLU A 37 15.07 3.19 -8.57
CA GLU A 37 14.38 3.54 -7.31
C GLU A 37 13.20 2.60 -7.02
N THR A 38 12.51 2.08 -8.04
CA THR A 38 11.47 1.05 -7.84
C THR A 38 12.05 -0.34 -7.58
N ASN A 39 13.29 -0.60 -8.01
CA ASN A 39 14.01 -1.86 -7.81
C ASN A 39 14.98 -1.85 -6.64
N THR A 40 15.03 -0.78 -5.83
CA THR A 40 15.32 -0.92 -4.40
C THR A 40 14.13 -1.63 -3.75
N LEU A 41 13.92 -2.87 -4.20
CA LEU A 41 13.31 -3.94 -3.48
C LEU A 41 13.92 -3.87 -2.09
N PHE A 42 13.06 -3.54 -1.14
CA PHE A 42 13.33 -3.58 0.28
C PHE A 42 13.71 -5.02 0.59
N THR A 43 14.98 -5.38 0.38
CA THR A 43 15.58 -6.58 0.96
C THR A 43 15.70 -6.27 2.44
N LEU A 44 14.58 -6.36 3.16
CA LEU A 44 14.67 -6.77 4.55
C LEU A 44 15.26 -8.17 4.47
N SER A 45 16.58 -8.24 4.61
CA SER A 45 17.24 -9.44 5.04
C SER A 45 16.54 -9.86 6.33
N ASP A 46 15.77 -10.95 6.24
CA ASP A 46 15.12 -11.64 7.36
C ASP A 46 16.15 -12.20 8.36
N ASP A 47 17.44 -11.98 8.11
CA ASP A 47 18.58 -12.60 8.82
C ASP A 47 19.00 -11.92 10.13
N ASP A 48 18.32 -10.86 10.61
CA ASP A 48 18.71 -10.21 11.89
C ASP A 48 17.55 -9.88 12.85
N LEU A 49 16.35 -10.42 12.62
CA LEU A 49 15.31 -10.45 13.65
C LEU A 49 15.21 -11.83 14.29
N ASP A 50 16.34 -12.30 14.81
CA ASP A 50 16.38 -13.38 15.80
C ASP A 50 15.88 -12.83 17.15
N LEU A 51 14.63 -12.32 17.14
CA LEU A 51 13.85 -12.19 18.36
C LEU A 51 13.82 -13.60 18.93
N PRO A 52 14.34 -13.85 20.15
CA PRO A 52 14.16 -15.15 20.75
C PRO A 52 12.65 -15.34 20.83
N ALA A 53 12.13 -16.22 19.96
CA ALA A 53 10.80 -16.76 20.07
C ALA A 53 10.82 -17.62 21.33
N LYS A 54 10.87 -16.96 22.48
CA LYS A 54 10.64 -17.54 23.79
C LYS A 54 9.28 -18.16 23.61
N ARG A 55 9.28 -19.48 23.44
CA ARG A 55 8.10 -20.29 23.22
C ARG A 55 7.19 -20.00 24.40
N ARG A 56 6.32 -19.01 24.23
CA ARG A 56 5.38 -18.61 25.26
C ARG A 56 4.58 -19.87 25.48
N SER A 57 4.58 -20.35 26.72
CA SER A 57 3.69 -21.40 27.18
C SER A 57 2.31 -21.16 26.56
N PRO A 58 1.66 -22.21 25.99
CA PRO A 58 0.42 -22.05 25.24
C PRO A 58 -0.52 -21.15 26.03
N ILE A 59 -0.93 -20.04 25.40
CA ILE A 59 -1.72 -19.01 26.04
C ILE A 59 -3.02 -19.67 26.48
N ARG A 60 -3.13 -20.00 27.78
CA ARG A 60 -4.30 -20.64 28.40
C ARG A 60 -5.46 -19.66 28.66
N ARG A 61 -5.31 -18.39 28.28
CA ARG A 61 -6.35 -17.36 28.38
C ARG A 61 -7.03 -17.17 27.04
N SER A 62 -8.34 -16.90 27.05
CA SER A 62 -9.06 -16.47 25.86
C SER A 62 -8.46 -15.15 25.37
N LEU A 63 -7.97 -15.13 24.12
CA LEU A 63 -7.46 -13.91 23.50
C LEU A 63 -8.63 -13.06 23.02
N ASN A 64 -8.62 -11.77 23.33
CA ASN A 64 -9.53 -10.82 22.72
C ASN A 64 -9.00 -10.41 21.34
N ILE A 65 -9.52 -11.05 20.29
CA ILE A 65 -9.15 -10.79 18.89
C ILE A 65 -10.21 -9.87 18.26
N SER A 66 -9.74 -8.75 17.71
CA SER A 66 -10.57 -7.82 16.94
C SER A 66 -10.17 -7.82 15.47
N ILE A 67 -11.15 -8.01 14.59
CA ILE A 67 -10.99 -7.78 13.15
C ILE A 67 -11.26 -6.30 12.90
N VAL A 68 -10.32 -5.62 12.24
CA VAL A 68 -10.39 -4.19 11.99
C VAL A 68 -10.33 -3.94 10.49
N VAL A 69 -11.32 -3.20 9.99
CA VAL A 69 -11.34 -2.67 8.63
C VAL A 69 -11.35 -1.15 8.70
N VAL A 70 -10.39 -0.51 8.05
CA VAL A 70 -10.29 0.96 8.03
C VAL A 70 -10.66 1.48 6.64
N VAL A 71 -11.82 2.13 6.54
CA VAL A 71 -12.28 2.79 5.32
C VAL A 71 -11.83 4.25 5.28
N ASN A 72 -11.64 4.79 4.08
CA ASN A 72 -11.38 6.22 3.93
C ASN A 72 -12.69 6.99 4.10
N ASP A 73 -13.71 6.65 3.31
CA ASP A 73 -15.04 7.27 3.38
C ASP A 73 -16.11 6.19 3.62
N GLU A 74 -17.12 6.54 4.42
CA GLU A 74 -18.29 5.69 4.67
C GLU A 74 -19.15 5.53 3.40
N SER A 75 -19.07 6.49 2.46
CA SER A 75 -19.74 6.39 1.16
C SER A 75 -19.28 5.20 0.32
N ASN A 76 -18.08 4.66 0.59
CA ASN A 76 -17.53 3.50 -0.12
C ASN A 76 -18.02 2.15 0.43
N LEU A 77 -18.80 2.14 1.52
CA LEU A 77 -19.22 0.88 2.16
C LEU A 77 -20.09 0.00 1.25
N GLU A 78 -20.91 0.59 0.38
CA GLU A 78 -21.73 -0.18 -0.56
C GLU A 78 -20.88 -0.87 -1.65
N GLU A 79 -19.76 -0.27 -2.06
CA GLU A 79 -18.83 -0.91 -3.01
C GLU A 79 -18.22 -2.19 -2.42
N TYR A 80 -17.90 -2.15 -1.13
CA TYR A 80 -17.28 -3.25 -0.41
C TYR A 80 -18.27 -4.19 0.27
N LYS A 81 -19.58 -4.00 0.06
CA LYS A 81 -20.64 -4.70 0.78
C LYS A 81 -20.44 -6.20 0.81
N PHE A 82 -20.18 -6.81 -0.34
CA PHE A 82 -20.02 -8.27 -0.43
C PHE A 82 -18.83 -8.76 0.38
N ALA A 83 -17.67 -8.10 0.27
CA ALA A 83 -16.48 -8.46 1.03
C ALA A 83 -16.72 -8.29 2.55
N LEU A 84 -17.27 -7.13 2.96
CA LEU A 84 -17.58 -6.84 4.35
C LEU A 84 -18.61 -7.81 4.95
N ASP A 85 -19.61 -8.23 4.19
CA ASP A 85 -20.61 -9.20 4.63
C ASP A 85 -19.96 -10.57 4.94
N THR A 86 -19.00 -11.01 4.12
CA THR A 86 -18.25 -12.25 4.42
C THR A 86 -17.41 -12.13 5.70
N VAL A 87 -16.76 -10.98 5.91
CA VAL A 87 -15.98 -10.70 7.13
C VAL A 87 -16.89 -10.62 8.36
N ARG A 88 -18.06 -9.99 8.23
CA ARG A 88 -19.07 -9.92 9.30
C ARG A 88 -19.57 -11.29 9.69
N CYS A 89 -19.90 -12.14 8.73
CA CYS A 89 -20.31 -13.52 9.00
C CYS A 89 -19.21 -14.30 9.72
N TYR A 90 -17.96 -14.18 9.29
CA TYR A 90 -16.82 -14.83 9.94
C TYR A 90 -16.62 -14.37 11.39
N ALA A 91 -16.66 -13.05 11.63
CA ALA A 91 -16.55 -12.49 12.96
C ALA A 91 -17.64 -13.01 13.90
N LEU A 92 -18.89 -13.08 13.41
CA LEU A 92 -20.01 -13.63 14.18
C LEU A 92 -19.85 -15.12 14.48
N MET A 93 -19.40 -15.92 13.52
CA MET A 93 -19.22 -17.36 13.70
C MET A 93 -18.15 -17.71 14.73
N HIS A 94 -17.08 -16.92 14.80
CA HIS A 94 -15.93 -17.17 15.69
C HIS A 94 -15.93 -16.28 16.93
N ASN A 95 -16.99 -15.50 17.14
CA ASN A 95 -17.13 -14.56 18.25
C ASN A 95 -15.96 -13.55 18.35
N TYR A 96 -15.53 -13.04 17.20
CA TYR A 96 -14.58 -11.93 17.10
C TYR A 96 -15.30 -10.59 17.11
N THR A 97 -14.65 -9.57 17.68
CA THR A 97 -15.15 -8.20 17.56
C THR A 97 -14.80 -7.67 16.18
N LEU A 98 -15.79 -7.19 15.42
CA LEU A 98 -15.56 -6.52 14.12
C LEU A 98 -15.70 -5.01 14.28
N LEU A 99 -14.65 -4.28 13.89
CA LEU A 99 -14.60 -2.82 13.87
C LEU A 99 -14.42 -2.34 12.43
N ILE A 100 -15.45 -1.74 11.86
CA ILE A 100 -15.38 -1.02 10.58
C ILE A 100 -15.36 0.46 10.92
N VAL A 101 -14.22 1.12 10.70
CA VAL A 101 -14.00 2.50 11.15
C VAL A 101 -13.52 3.38 10.00
N SER A 102 -13.89 4.66 10.02
CA SER A 102 -13.30 5.64 9.11
C SER A 102 -12.00 6.19 9.68
N GLY A 103 -10.97 6.27 8.84
CA GLY A 103 -9.70 6.91 9.19
C GLY A 103 -9.85 8.38 9.61
N HIS A 104 -10.91 9.07 9.18
CA HIS A 104 -11.15 10.46 9.52
C HIS A 104 -11.65 10.67 10.96
N GLN A 105 -12.21 9.64 11.59
CA GLN A 105 -12.68 9.70 12.98
C GLN A 105 -11.49 9.75 13.99
N TYR A 106 -10.28 9.43 13.54
CA TYR A 106 -9.08 9.38 14.37
C TYR A 106 -8.21 10.63 14.17
N HIS A 107 -8.59 11.75 14.80
CA HIS A 107 -7.91 13.05 14.64
C HIS A 107 -6.42 13.09 15.05
N ARG A 108 -5.96 12.09 15.82
CA ARG A 108 -4.54 11.91 16.17
C ARG A 108 -3.72 11.35 15.01
N CYS A 109 -4.36 10.66 14.07
CA CYS A 109 -3.74 10.06 12.89
C CYS A 109 -3.75 11.07 11.73
N ARG A 110 -2.71 11.91 11.68
CA ARG A 110 -2.56 13.02 10.72
C ARG A 110 -1.69 12.69 9.51
N GLN A 111 -1.42 11.41 9.27
CA GLN A 111 -0.66 10.96 8.11
C GLN A 111 -1.42 11.38 6.83
N ARG A 112 -0.69 11.99 5.88
CA ARG A 112 -1.27 12.43 4.60
C ARG A 112 -1.61 11.25 3.70
N ASP A 113 -0.72 10.27 3.70
CA ASP A 113 -0.91 9.01 2.98
C ASP A 113 -1.97 8.14 3.68
N THR A 114 -2.89 7.60 2.90
CA THR A 114 -4.03 6.84 3.41
C THR A 114 -3.60 5.52 4.02
N MET A 115 -2.59 4.85 3.46
CA MET A 115 -2.08 3.58 3.97
C MET A 115 -1.41 3.77 5.33
N PHE A 116 -0.55 4.78 5.48
CA PHE A 116 0.05 5.08 6.77
C PHE A 116 -0.96 5.58 7.81
N ARG A 117 -2.02 6.27 7.38
CA ARG A 117 -3.12 6.66 8.28
C ARG A 117 -3.85 5.44 8.82
N ARG A 118 -4.14 4.43 7.99
CA ARG A 118 -4.76 3.16 8.43
C ARG A 118 -3.92 2.46 9.49
N HIS A 119 -2.59 2.40 9.31
CA HIS A 119 -1.67 1.83 10.29
C HIS A 119 -1.75 2.55 11.66
N CYS A 120 -1.84 3.89 11.66
CA CYS A 120 -2.01 4.65 12.89
C CYS A 120 -3.33 4.33 13.61
N VAL A 121 -4.44 4.22 12.86
CA VAL A 121 -5.75 3.85 13.42
C VAL A 121 -5.70 2.47 14.06
N VAL A 122 -5.14 1.49 13.35
CA VAL A 122 -4.94 0.13 13.85
C VAL A 122 -4.09 0.13 15.13
N ALA A 123 -3.04 0.94 15.19
CA ALA A 123 -2.19 1.07 16.38
C ALA A 123 -2.95 1.66 17.59
N GLU A 124 -3.84 2.63 17.39
CA GLU A 124 -4.69 3.14 18.48
C GLU A 124 -5.69 2.08 18.97
N ILE A 125 -6.27 1.26 18.08
CA ILE A 125 -7.19 0.16 18.43
C ILE A 125 -6.47 -0.99 19.15
N LEU A 126 -5.23 -1.30 18.73
CA LEU A 126 -4.44 -2.36 19.36
C LEU A 126 -4.17 -2.08 20.86
N ARG A 127 -4.23 -0.81 21.29
CA ARG A 127 -4.06 -0.45 22.72
C ARG A 127 -5.19 -0.99 23.61
N THR A 128 -6.33 -1.39 23.05
CA THR A 128 -7.51 -1.87 23.80
C THR A 128 -7.83 -3.34 23.56
N THR A 129 -7.03 -4.05 22.76
CA THR A 129 -7.28 -5.44 22.33
C THR A 129 -6.01 -6.28 22.48
N ASP A 130 -6.13 -7.60 22.66
CA ASP A 130 -4.94 -8.47 22.76
C ASP A 130 -4.29 -8.66 21.38
N TRP A 131 -5.12 -8.76 20.35
CA TRP A 131 -4.72 -8.93 18.96
C TRP A 131 -5.65 -8.17 18.03
N VAL A 132 -5.07 -7.60 16.98
CA VAL A 132 -5.80 -7.02 15.86
C VAL A 132 -5.46 -7.80 14.59
N LEU A 133 -6.50 -8.25 13.90
CA LEU A 133 -6.42 -8.70 12.52
C LEU A 133 -6.89 -7.56 11.63
N PHE A 134 -5.95 -6.85 11.02
CA PHE A 134 -6.26 -5.79 10.06
C PHE A 134 -6.53 -6.41 8.68
N ILE A 135 -7.69 -6.09 8.09
CA ILE A 135 -8.12 -6.57 6.77
C ILE A 135 -8.61 -5.35 5.97
N ASP A 136 -8.22 -5.24 4.70
CA ASP A 136 -8.72 -4.19 3.81
C ASP A 136 -10.21 -4.41 3.46
N ALA A 137 -10.91 -3.34 3.10
CA ALA A 137 -12.35 -3.39 2.87
C ALA A 137 -12.76 -4.25 1.65
N ASP A 138 -11.86 -4.42 0.68
CA ASP A 138 -12.04 -5.23 -0.52
C ASP A 138 -11.60 -6.69 -0.36
N ILE A 139 -11.20 -7.12 0.84
CA ILE A 139 -10.84 -8.51 1.13
C ILE A 139 -12.04 -9.25 1.72
N GLY A 140 -12.47 -10.29 1.01
CA GLY A 140 -13.50 -11.23 1.48
C GLY A 140 -12.93 -12.51 2.05
N ILE A 141 -13.72 -13.21 2.87
CA ILE A 141 -13.38 -14.50 3.45
C ILE A 141 -14.03 -15.61 2.64
N VAL A 142 -13.21 -16.41 1.98
CA VAL A 142 -13.62 -17.60 1.24
C VAL A 142 -13.24 -18.79 2.11
N ASN A 143 -14.22 -19.61 2.51
CA ASN A 143 -14.08 -20.74 3.45
C ASN A 143 -13.96 -20.36 4.94
N PRO A 144 -15.07 -19.99 5.60
CA PRO A 144 -15.05 -19.51 6.98
C PRO A 144 -14.92 -20.59 8.06
N THR A 145 -14.97 -21.88 7.71
CA THR A 145 -15.04 -23.00 8.67
C THR A 145 -13.82 -23.93 8.65
N ARG A 146 -12.89 -23.76 7.71
CA ARG A 146 -11.80 -24.72 7.48
C ARG A 146 -10.49 -24.04 7.15
#